data_AF-A0ABD2NFL8-F1
#
_entry.id   AF-A0ABD2NFL8-F1
#
_cell.length_a   1.000
_cell.length_b   1.000
_cell.length_c   1.000
_cell.angle_alpha   90.00
_cell.angle_beta   90.00
_cell.angle_gamma   90.00
#
_symmetry.space_group_name_H-M   'P 1'
#
loop_
_entity.id
_entity.type
_entity.pdbx_description
1 polymer ?
#
loop_
_entity_poly.entity_id
_entity_poly.type
_entity_poly.pdbx_seq_one_letter_code
_entity_poly.pdbx_strand_id
1 'polypeptide(L)'
;MSVQTPGCTYLYSILHTFNLNQIIDEPTRITESSSTLLDVICADRGIGVADSGTRDMLDMSDHRMIFANLKLKAPNFFAGEISYRHFSNFDKVLFDDDMQQIDFKLSEALDLR
;
A
#
# COMPACT_ATOMS: atom_id res chain seq x y z
N MET A 1 11.76 -2.26 33.77
CA MET A 1 13.08 -2.09 33.11
C MET A 1 13.38 -3.38 32.36
N SER A 2 13.09 -3.45 31.06
CA SER A 2 13.41 -4.64 30.27
C SER A 2 14.90 -4.67 29.97
N VAL A 3 15.52 -5.82 30.24
CA VAL A 3 16.94 -6.06 29.98
C VAL A 3 17.15 -6.06 28.46
N GLN A 4 17.91 -5.09 27.93
CA GLN A 4 18.25 -5.04 26.51
C GLN A 4 19.34 -6.07 26.22
N THR A 5 18.98 -7.14 25.51
CA THR A 5 19.93 -8.09 24.93
C THR A 5 20.64 -7.48 23.72
N PRO A 6 21.88 -7.91 23.38
CA PRO A 6 22.69 -7.28 22.33
C PRO A 6 21.99 -7.23 20.96
N GLY A 7 21.25 -8.29 20.60
CA GLY A 7 20.49 -8.35 19.34
C GLY A 7 19.38 -7.31 19.25
N CYS A 8 18.68 -7.02 20.35
CA CYS A 8 17.66 -5.97 20.39
C CYS A 8 18.25 -4.58 20.17
N THR A 9 19.48 -4.36 20.62
CA THR A 9 20.16 -3.05 20.54
C THR A 9 20.40 -2.61 19.09
N TYR A 10 20.77 -3.55 18.21
CA TYR A 10 20.97 -3.27 16.79
C TYR A 10 19.67 -2.99 16.05
N LEU A 11 18.58 -3.71 16.36
CA LEU A 11 17.27 -3.40 15.80
C LEU A 11 16.83 -1.99 16.22
N TYR A 12 16.97 -1.64 17.50
CA TYR A 12 16.62 -0.30 17.99
C TYR A 12 17.44 0.80 17.31
N SER A 13 18.73 0.57 17.02
CA SER A 13 19.53 1.57 16.30
C SER A 13 19.04 1.77 14.86
N ILE A 14 18.66 0.70 14.16
CA ILE A 14 18.05 0.79 12.82
C ILE A 14 16.75 1.58 12.90
N LEU A 15 15.82 1.20 13.79
CA LEU A 15 14.53 1.88 13.92
C LEU A 15 14.71 3.36 14.25
N HIS A 16 15.66 3.70 15.13
CA HIS A 16 15.97 5.08 15.46
C HIS A 16 16.53 5.85 14.26
N THR A 17 17.46 5.25 13.50
CA THR A 17 18.07 5.86 12.30
C THR A 17 17.03 6.21 11.24
N PHE A 18 16.03 5.35 11.05
CA PHE A 18 14.96 5.56 10.06
C PHE A 18 13.70 6.22 10.64
N ASN A 19 13.72 6.72 11.87
CA ASN A 19 12.58 7.32 12.55
C ASN A 19 11.32 6.42 12.57
N LEU A 20 11.53 5.11 12.69
CA LEU A 20 10.48 4.11 12.80
C LEU A 20 10.13 3.88 14.28
N ASN A 21 8.89 3.49 14.53
CA ASN A 21 8.42 3.00 15.80
C ASN A 21 7.94 1.55 15.65
N GLN A 22 8.27 0.72 16.64
CA GLN A 22 7.72 -0.63 16.76
C GLN A 22 6.40 -0.54 17.53
N ILE A 23 5.31 -1.00 16.92
CA ILE A 23 3.93 -0.71 17.39
C ILE A 23 3.22 -1.90 18.05
N ILE A 24 3.90 -3.03 18.20
CA ILE A 24 3.36 -4.23 18.87
C ILE A 24 3.96 -4.34 20.26
N ASP A 25 3.17 -4.14 21.30
CA ASP A 25 3.60 -4.19 22.70
C ASP A 25 3.15 -5.46 23.44
N GLU A 26 2.45 -6.35 22.74
CA GLU A 26 1.94 -7.62 23.26
C GLU A 26 2.77 -8.82 22.76
N PRO A 27 2.95 -9.88 23.57
CA PRO A 27 3.65 -11.08 23.13
C PRO A 27 2.99 -11.75 21.92
N THR A 28 3.80 -12.12 20.92
CA THR A 28 3.33 -12.72 19.66
C THR A 28 3.52 -14.22 19.61
N ARG A 29 4.35 -14.77 20.49
CA ARG A 29 4.51 -16.22 20.64
C ARG A 29 4.23 -16.63 22.08
N ILE A 30 3.23 -17.48 22.26
CA ILE A 30 2.75 -18.02 23.53
C ILE A 30 2.94 -19.53 23.49
N THR A 31 3.85 -20.03 24.33
CA THR A 31 3.99 -21.47 24.61
C THR A 31 3.46 -21.77 26.01
N GLU A 32 3.38 -23.05 26.38
CA GLU A 32 2.98 -23.46 27.74
C GLU A 32 3.86 -22.84 28.84
N SER A 33 5.11 -22.51 28.53
CA SER A 33 6.13 -22.08 29.49
C SER A 33 6.61 -20.64 29.30
N SER A 34 6.26 -19.99 28.19
CA SER A 34 6.83 -18.68 27.86
C SER A 34 5.90 -17.81 27.02
N SER A 35 6.09 -16.50 27.16
CA SER A 35 5.38 -15.47 26.40
C SER A 35 6.41 -14.48 25.88
N THR A 36 6.61 -14.43 24.56
CA THR A 36 7.68 -13.65 23.93
C THR A 36 7.17 -12.81 22.77
N LEU A 37 7.72 -11.59 22.64
CA LEU A 37 7.49 -10.68 21.53
C LEU A 37 8.60 -10.94 20.49
N LEU A 38 8.29 -11.68 19.43
CA LEU A 38 9.25 -12.03 18.38
C LEU A 38 8.91 -11.36 17.05
N ASP A 39 7.62 -11.20 16.78
CA ASP A 39 7.10 -10.62 15.56
C ASP A 39 6.79 -9.14 15.81
N VAL A 40 7.26 -8.26 14.93
CA VAL A 40 7.13 -6.81 15.12
C VAL A 40 6.58 -6.14 13.87
N ILE A 41 5.74 -5.14 14.07
CA ILE A 41 5.38 -4.19 13.02
C ILE A 41 6.15 -2.90 13.30
N CYS A 42 6.93 -2.45 12.33
CA CYS A 42 7.68 -1.20 12.40
C CYS A 42 7.07 -0.22 11.40
N ALA A 43 6.66 0.95 11.90
CA ALA A 43 5.94 1.93 11.11
C ALA A 43 6.58 3.31 11.30
N ASP A 44 6.52 4.17 10.28
CA ASP A 44 6.99 5.55 10.38
C ASP A 44 6.24 6.28 11.50
N ARG A 45 6.92 7.11 12.29
CA ARG A 45 6.27 7.83 13.41
C ARG A 45 5.15 8.79 12.99
N GLY A 46 5.15 9.23 11.73
CA GLY A 46 4.11 10.09 11.16
C GLY A 46 2.93 9.34 10.54
N ILE A 47 3.00 8.00 10.43
CA ILE A 47 1.89 7.23 9.88
C ILE A 47 0.73 7.19 10.87
N GLY A 48 -0.48 7.42 10.38
CA GLY A 48 -1.68 7.36 11.21
C GLY A 48 -2.01 5.92 11.57
N VAL A 49 -1.48 5.38 12.66
CA VAL A 49 -1.92 4.09 13.20
C VAL A 49 -3.19 4.33 14.03
N ALA A 50 -4.28 3.66 13.69
CA ALA A 50 -5.54 3.70 14.43
C ALA A 50 -5.49 2.83 15.68
N ASP A 51 -5.08 1.58 15.50
CA ASP A 51 -4.77 0.61 16.55
C ASP A 51 -3.75 -0.42 16.02
N SER A 52 -3.23 -1.23 16.93
CA SER A 52 -2.37 -2.39 16.65
C SER A 52 -2.51 -3.39 17.80
N GLY A 53 -2.07 -4.62 17.58
CA GLY A 53 -2.05 -5.63 18.64
C GLY A 53 -1.98 -7.05 18.12
N THR A 54 -2.36 -7.98 18.99
CA THR A 54 -2.37 -9.42 18.71
C THR A 54 -3.75 -10.06 18.79
N ARG A 55 -3.95 -11.17 18.08
CA ARG A 55 -5.16 -12.00 18.10
C ARG A 55 -4.79 -13.47 18.14
N ASP A 56 -5.48 -14.23 18.99
CA ASP A 56 -5.32 -15.68 19.07
C ASP A 56 -5.86 -16.35 17.80
N MET A 57 -5.10 -17.30 17.27
CA MET A 57 -5.51 -18.10 16.12
C MET A 57 -6.04 -19.45 16.59
N LEU A 58 -7.33 -19.53 16.96
CA LEU A 58 -8.13 -20.76 17.22
C LEU A 58 -7.33 -22.00 17.70
N ASP A 59 -6.39 -21.83 18.63
CA ASP A 59 -5.50 -22.86 19.18
C ASP A 59 -4.67 -23.66 18.14
N MET A 60 -4.44 -23.12 16.95
CA MET A 60 -3.74 -23.81 15.86
C MET A 60 -2.22 -23.57 15.85
N SER A 61 -1.73 -22.57 16.59
CA SER A 61 -0.32 -22.20 16.63
C SER A 61 0.05 -21.60 17.98
N ASP A 62 1.31 -21.75 18.38
CA ASP A 62 1.94 -20.98 19.45
C ASP A 62 2.19 -19.52 19.05
N HIS A 63 1.95 -19.13 17.80
CA HIS A 63 1.98 -17.73 17.36
C HIS A 63 0.60 -17.09 17.32
N ARG A 64 0.51 -15.85 17.81
CA ARG A 64 -0.62 -14.95 17.68
C ARG A 64 -0.49 -14.15 16.38
N MET A 65 -1.61 -13.88 15.73
CA MET A 65 -1.66 -12.99 14.57
C MET A 65 -1.42 -11.54 15.03
N ILE A 66 -0.46 -10.85 14.41
CA ILE A 66 -0.24 -9.41 14.61
C ILE A 66 -1.02 -8.58 13.58
N PHE A 67 -1.53 -7.44 14.00
CA PHE A 67 -2.23 -6.51 13.11
C PHE A 67 -1.93 -5.05 13.43
N ALA A 68 -2.18 -4.19 12.44
CA ALA A 68 -2.19 -2.73 12.59
C ALA A 68 -3.22 -2.13 11.63
N ASN A 69 -4.15 -1.33 12.16
CA ASN A 69 -5.10 -0.59 11.34
C ASN A 69 -4.53 0.79 11.00
N LEU A 70 -4.46 1.14 9.71
CA LEU A 70 -3.88 2.40 9.23
C LEU A 70 -4.97 3.40 8.81
N LYS A 71 -4.87 4.63 9.30
CA LYS A 71 -5.63 5.81 8.86
C LYS A 71 -4.95 6.40 7.62
N LEU A 72 -5.20 5.80 6.47
CA LEU A 72 -4.73 6.33 5.20
C LEU A 72 -5.68 7.46 4.75
N LYS A 73 -5.12 8.63 4.44
CA LYS A 73 -5.86 9.63 3.68
C LYS A 73 -5.91 9.13 2.25
N ALA A 74 -7.10 8.89 1.72
CA ALA A 74 -7.25 8.71 0.29
C ALA A 74 -6.68 9.97 -0.39
N PRO A 75 -5.85 9.84 -1.45
CA PRO A 75 -5.55 10.99 -2.27
C PRO A 75 -6.89 11.57 -2.72
N ASN A 76 -7.07 12.88 -2.56
CA ASN A 76 -8.20 13.56 -3.17
C ASN A 76 -8.12 13.24 -4.66
N PHE A 77 -9.07 12.48 -5.18
CA PHE A 77 -9.22 12.35 -6.63
C PHE A 77 -9.44 13.78 -7.14
N PHE A 78 -8.42 14.35 -7.77
CA PHE A 78 -8.63 15.54 -8.57
C PHE A 78 -9.69 15.17 -9.61
N ALA A 79 -10.65 16.07 -9.83
CA ALA A 79 -11.56 15.96 -10.95
C ALA A 79 -10.74 16.06 -12.25
N GLY A 80 -10.24 14.94 -12.72
CA GLY A 80 -9.67 14.82 -14.06
C GLY A 80 -10.80 15.00 -15.07
N GLU A 81 -10.54 15.75 -16.13
CA GLU A 81 -11.44 15.80 -17.27
C GLU A 81 -11.43 14.43 -17.95
N ILE A 82 -12.56 13.73 -17.90
CA ILE A 82 -12.75 12.49 -18.66
C ILE A 82 -13.36 12.88 -19.99
N SER A 83 -12.56 12.87 -21.05
CA SER A 83 -13.06 12.96 -22.41
C SER A 83 -13.36 11.55 -22.94
N TYR A 84 -14.49 11.42 -23.62
CA TYR A 84 -14.85 10.19 -24.33
C TYR A 84 -15.48 10.55 -25.67
N ARG A 85 -15.33 9.67 -26.66
CA ARG A 85 -16.07 9.79 -27.92
C ARG A 85 -17.46 9.22 -27.73
N HIS A 86 -18.46 10.07 -27.91
CA HIS A 86 -19.87 9.69 -27.82
C HIS A 86 -20.36 9.15 -29.18
N PHE A 87 -20.57 7.83 -29.27
CA PHE A 87 -20.90 7.15 -30.53
C PHE A 87 -22.39 6.92 -30.77
N SER A 88 -23.30 7.50 -29.99
CA SER A 88 -24.74 7.22 -30.13
C SER A 88 -25.34 7.60 -31.49
N ASN A 89 -24.66 8.48 -32.25
CA ASN A 89 -25.04 8.87 -33.61
C ASN A 89 -23.90 8.55 -34.60
N PHE A 90 -23.17 7.45 -34.40
CA PHE A 90 -22.10 7.06 -35.29
C PHE A 90 -22.66 6.65 -36.67
N ASP A 91 -22.22 7.35 -37.71
CA ASP A 91 -22.51 7.01 -39.10
C ASP A 91 -21.28 6.34 -39.72
N LYS A 92 -21.43 5.05 -40.04
CA LYS A 92 -20.36 4.25 -40.62
C LYS A 92 -19.99 4.71 -42.02
N VAL A 93 -20.95 5.18 -42.81
CA VAL A 93 -20.72 5.55 -44.21
C VAL A 93 -19.85 6.81 -44.25
N LEU A 94 -20.23 7.83 -43.47
CA LEU A 94 -19.43 9.05 -43.34
C LEU A 94 -18.03 8.76 -42.79
N PHE A 95 -17.92 7.86 -41.82
CA PHE A 95 -16.62 7.46 -41.27
C PHE A 95 -15.74 6.78 -42.32
N ASP A 96 -16.29 5.85 -43.10
CA ASP A 96 -15.53 5.12 -44.13
C ASP A 96 -15.12 6.05 -45.29
N ASP A 97 -15.96 7.03 -45.62
CA ASP A 97 -15.65 8.07 -46.60
C ASP A 97 -14.51 8.98 -46.09
N ASP A 98 -14.60 9.47 -44.85
CA ASP A 98 -13.53 10.26 -44.21
C ASP A 98 -12.22 9.47 -44.19
N MET A 99 -12.25 8.19 -43.81
CA MET A 99 -11.05 7.33 -43.75
C MET A 99 -10.36 7.15 -45.10
N GLN A 100 -11.10 7.17 -46.20
CA GLN A 100 -10.54 7.09 -47.56
C GLN A 100 -9.90 8.39 -48.03
N GLN A 101 -10.30 9.53 -47.45
CA GLN A 101 -9.77 10.86 -47.79
C GLN A 101 -8.53 11.24 -46.95
N ILE A 102 -8.17 10.44 -45.95
CA ILE A 102 -6.99 10.71 -45.11
C ILE A 102 -5.71 10.34 -45.86
N ASP A 103 -4.80 11.31 -45.99
CA ASP A 103 -3.41 11.04 -46.37
C ASP A 103 -2.62 10.56 -45.15
N PHE A 104 -2.55 9.24 -44.99
CA PHE A 104 -1.85 8.59 -43.86
C PHE A 104 -0.34 8.91 -43.79
N LYS A 105 0.27 9.40 -44.88
CA LYS A 105 1.68 9.81 -44.86
C LYS A 105 1.85 11.19 -44.21
N LEU A 106 0.87 12.07 -44.34
CA LEU A 106 0.91 13.41 -43.73
C LEU A 106 0.57 13.36 -42.24
N SER A 107 -0.32 12.45 -41.81
CA SER A 107 -0.69 12.30 -40.40
C SER A 107 0.47 11.83 -39.52
N GLU A 108 1.30 10.91 -40.02
CA GLU A 108 2.48 10.40 -39.29
C GLU A 108 3.54 11.50 -39.03
N ALA A 109 3.61 12.51 -39.91
CA ALA A 109 4.51 13.65 -39.74
C ALA A 109 4.02 14.68 -38.69
N LEU A 110 2.73 14.68 -38.34
CA LEU A 110 2.12 15.59 -37.36
C LEU A 110 2.08 15.02 -35.94
N ASP A 111 2.06 13.69 -35.79
CA ASP A 111 2.10 12.98 -34.49
C ASP A 111 3.50 12.98 -33.83
N LEU A 112 4.52 13.51 -34.50
CA LEU A 112 5.90 13.63 -33.99
C LEU A 112 6.21 15.00 -33.33
N ARG A 113 5.20 15.73 -32.83
CA ARG A 113 5.38 16.97 -32.07
C ARG A 113 4.80 16.89 -30.65
#